data_AF-A0A3N4RX69-F1
#
_entry.id   AF-A0A3N4RX69-F1
#
_cell.length_a   1.000
_cell.length_b   1.000
_cell.length_c   1.000
_cell.angle_alpha   90.00
_cell.angle_beta   90.00
_cell.angle_gamma   90.00
#
_symmetry.space_group_name_H-M   'P 1'
#
loop_
_entity.id
_entity.type
_entity.pdbx_description
1 polymer ?
#
loop_
_entity_poly.entity_id
_entity_poly.type
_entity_poly.pdbx_seq_one_letter_code
_entity_poly.pdbx_strand_id
1 'polypeptide(L)'
;MSTSLAKGGNVSLSGRAPGLTAVTVGLGWQADTGYDLDASALLCDASGRVPSDDCFVFFNNPSSPEGSVRRIAGGSPVGGDDQQILVDLDRVPGQVEKIVFPVSLYEGAARGQSFGQVHRAHIRVLDRDSGAELARYDLTSGRLSGETALVFGELYRHGAEWKFRAVGQGYASGLAGIAADYGVDVLRGTGSGPADPGAPAPVPPVPPALTVVPPPPLPPAFAPAPESIGSPAMTCFFDPAHGPGQTTVTWSPQWGVPRPVQACPGCAQRVQTTPPPFYTPPQQGYPQQGYPQQYGYGQPYGDHHDHGQHQEGGRRFGAGALIGAGAAGLIGGALLNEAFDDDEPDVTVNNYYED
;
A
#
# COMPACT_ATOMS: atom_id res chain seq x y z
N MET A 1 -12.20 24.06 2.34
CA MET A 1 -11.05 23.46 3.04
C MET A 1 -11.16 21.95 2.91
N SER A 2 -10.07 21.26 2.58
CA SER A 2 -10.02 19.79 2.46
C SER A 2 -10.27 19.10 3.79
N THR A 3 -10.92 17.93 3.76
CA THR A 3 -11.12 17.09 4.95
C THR A 3 -10.03 16.01 5.00
N SER A 4 -9.12 16.11 5.97
CA SER A 4 -8.19 15.03 6.27
C SER A 4 -8.91 13.92 7.06
N LEU A 5 -8.79 12.68 6.60
CA LEU A 5 -9.43 11.52 7.19
C LEU A 5 -8.41 10.61 7.87
N ALA A 6 -8.81 9.98 8.97
CA ALA A 6 -8.13 8.82 9.53
C ALA A 6 -8.69 7.53 8.91
N LYS A 7 -7.99 6.40 9.09
CA LYS A 7 -8.50 5.08 8.68
C LYS A 7 -9.90 4.83 9.24
N GLY A 8 -10.85 4.46 8.38
CA GLY A 8 -12.28 4.29 8.71
C GLY A 8 -13.12 5.57 8.70
N GLY A 9 -12.47 6.74 8.65
CA GLY A 9 -13.15 8.03 8.54
C GLY A 9 -13.89 8.20 7.22
N ASN A 10 -14.98 8.97 7.24
CA ASN A 10 -15.76 9.27 6.04
C ASN A 10 -16.28 10.70 6.03
N VAL A 11 -16.63 11.19 4.84
CA VAL A 11 -17.16 12.55 4.62
C VAL A 11 -18.23 12.51 3.52
N SER A 12 -19.26 13.35 3.63
CA SER A 12 -20.22 13.59 2.54
C SER A 12 -19.58 14.53 1.52
N LEU A 13 -19.51 14.09 0.27
CA LEU A 13 -18.97 14.91 -0.81
C LEU A 13 -19.98 15.97 -1.24
N SER A 14 -21.26 15.62 -1.31
CA SER A 14 -22.35 16.57 -1.59
C SER A 14 -22.44 17.67 -0.53
N GLY A 15 -22.15 17.34 0.75
CA GLY A 15 -22.06 18.34 1.81
C GLY A 15 -20.83 19.25 1.72
N ARG A 16 -19.78 18.85 0.99
CA ARG A 16 -18.57 19.66 0.75
C ARG A 16 -18.65 20.48 -0.54
N ALA A 17 -19.27 19.92 -1.57
CA ALA A 17 -19.50 20.53 -2.87
C ALA A 17 -20.96 20.24 -3.28
N PRO A 18 -21.90 21.15 -2.96
CA PRO A 18 -23.28 21.01 -3.41
C PRO A 18 -23.35 20.97 -4.94
N GLY A 19 -24.08 20.00 -5.49
CA GLY A 19 -24.20 19.81 -6.95
C GLY A 19 -23.01 19.11 -7.61
N LEU A 20 -22.15 18.43 -6.84
CA LEU A 20 -21.03 17.66 -7.36
C LEU A 20 -21.49 16.55 -8.32
N THR A 21 -21.11 16.68 -9.59
CA THR A 21 -21.45 15.73 -10.67
C THR A 21 -20.28 14.81 -11.03
N ALA A 22 -19.04 15.25 -10.80
CA ALA A 22 -17.85 14.48 -11.12
C ALA A 22 -16.69 14.77 -10.15
N VAL A 23 -15.85 13.76 -9.94
CA VAL A 23 -14.64 13.86 -9.12
C VAL A 23 -13.43 13.29 -9.83
N THR A 24 -12.26 13.78 -9.43
CA THR A 24 -10.97 13.15 -9.73
C THR A 24 -10.43 12.52 -8.45
N VAL A 25 -10.21 11.21 -8.47
CA VAL A 25 -9.53 10.48 -7.41
C VAL A 25 -8.04 10.47 -7.73
N GLY A 26 -7.26 11.21 -6.94
CA GLY A 26 -5.81 11.29 -7.06
C GLY A 26 -5.13 10.33 -6.09
N LEU A 27 -4.17 9.55 -6.58
CA LEU A 27 -3.36 8.65 -5.78
C LEU A 27 -1.89 8.99 -5.99
N GLY A 28 -1.14 9.09 -4.90
CA GLY A 28 0.29 9.38 -4.96
C GLY A 28 1.07 8.59 -3.93
N TRP A 29 2.35 8.40 -4.16
CA TRP A 29 3.28 7.65 -3.31
C TRP A 29 4.73 8.04 -3.59
N GLN A 30 5.62 7.59 -2.71
CA GLN A 30 7.05 7.61 -2.89
C GLN A 30 7.56 6.19 -2.67
N ALA A 31 8.34 5.67 -3.60
CA ALA A 31 8.92 4.35 -3.50
C ALA A 31 10.32 4.35 -4.13
N ASP A 32 11.13 3.37 -3.74
CA ASP A 32 12.47 3.18 -4.32
C ASP A 32 12.37 2.83 -5.82
N THR A 33 13.50 2.93 -6.52
CA THR A 33 13.58 2.59 -7.93
C THR A 33 13.16 1.14 -8.19
N GLY A 34 12.32 0.93 -9.21
CA GLY A 34 11.83 -0.39 -9.60
C GLY A 34 10.54 -0.85 -8.90
N TYR A 35 9.98 -0.05 -7.98
CA TYR A 35 8.62 -0.24 -7.49
C TYR A 35 7.63 0.31 -8.52
N ASP A 36 6.80 -0.59 -9.05
CA ASP A 36 5.76 -0.25 -10.01
C ASP A 36 4.40 -0.47 -9.34
N LEU A 37 3.70 0.63 -9.06
CA LEU A 37 2.41 0.62 -8.39
C LEU A 37 1.33 0.98 -9.42
N ASP A 38 0.24 0.21 -9.40
CA ASP A 38 -0.90 0.44 -10.27
C ASP A 38 -2.18 0.62 -9.45
N ALA A 39 -2.85 1.74 -9.67
CA ALA A 39 -4.15 2.08 -9.14
C ALA A 39 -5.25 1.57 -10.07
N SER A 40 -6.26 0.99 -9.46
CA SER A 40 -7.42 0.42 -10.14
C SER A 40 -8.71 0.88 -9.46
N ALA A 41 -9.86 0.59 -10.08
CA ALA A 41 -11.17 0.83 -9.49
C ALA A 41 -12.10 -0.38 -9.72
N LEU A 42 -12.91 -0.70 -8.71
CA LEU A 42 -13.90 -1.78 -8.76
C LEU A 42 -15.29 -1.19 -8.53
N LEU A 43 -16.16 -1.28 -9.53
CA LEU A 43 -17.53 -0.81 -9.43
C LEU A 43 -18.38 -1.96 -8.87
N CYS A 44 -18.81 -1.83 -7.62
CA CYS A 44 -19.47 -2.90 -6.88
C CYS A 44 -20.96 -2.60 -6.67
N ASP A 45 -21.76 -3.65 -6.74
CA ASP A 45 -23.19 -3.60 -6.45
C ASP A 45 -23.50 -3.63 -4.95
N ALA A 46 -24.78 -3.75 -4.60
CA ALA A 46 -25.26 -3.86 -3.23
C ALA A 46 -24.75 -5.10 -2.46
N SER A 47 -24.38 -6.18 -3.17
CA SER A 47 -23.73 -7.35 -2.57
C SER A 47 -22.25 -7.09 -2.25
N GLY A 48 -21.71 -5.97 -2.74
CA GLY A 48 -20.33 -5.59 -2.59
C GLY A 48 -19.39 -6.29 -3.56
N ARG A 49 -19.91 -6.83 -4.66
CA ARG A 49 -19.14 -7.50 -5.72
C ARG A 49 -19.27 -6.75 -7.04
N VAL A 50 -18.33 -6.95 -7.95
CA VAL A 50 -18.47 -6.45 -9.31
C VAL A 50 -19.58 -7.23 -10.04
N PRO A 51 -20.49 -6.56 -10.78
CA PRO A 51 -21.56 -7.24 -11.51
C PRO A 51 -21.04 -7.97 -12.76
N SER A 52 -19.89 -7.55 -13.30
CA SER A 52 -19.14 -8.24 -14.35
C SER A 52 -17.66 -7.90 -14.25
N ASP A 53 -16.82 -8.69 -14.92
CA ASP A 53 -15.38 -8.44 -15.00
C ASP A 53 -15.03 -7.08 -15.65
N ASP A 54 -15.88 -6.58 -16.55
CA ASP A 54 -15.70 -5.28 -17.19
C ASP A 54 -15.86 -4.10 -16.20
N CYS A 55 -16.47 -4.34 -15.04
CA CYS A 55 -16.57 -3.38 -13.94
C CYS A 55 -15.30 -3.30 -13.07
N PHE A 56 -14.23 -4.01 -13.46
CA PHE A 56 -12.90 -3.82 -12.94
C PHE A 56 -12.07 -2.94 -13.89
N VAL A 57 -11.78 -1.72 -13.45
CA VAL A 57 -10.99 -0.72 -14.18
C VAL A 57 -9.53 -0.81 -13.74
N PHE A 58 -8.63 -1.18 -14.65
CA PHE A 58 -7.20 -1.35 -14.41
C PHE A 58 -6.41 -1.13 -15.71
N PHE A 59 -5.12 -1.48 -15.75
CA PHE A 59 -4.26 -1.11 -16.88
C PHE A 59 -4.67 -1.68 -18.23
N ASN A 60 -5.26 -2.88 -18.24
CA ASN A 60 -5.74 -3.52 -19.46
C ASN A 60 -7.22 -3.23 -19.75
N ASN A 61 -7.94 -2.61 -18.81
CA ASN A 61 -9.32 -2.18 -18.97
C ASN A 61 -9.47 -0.76 -18.38
N PRO A 62 -9.11 0.29 -19.13
CA PRO A 62 -8.94 1.64 -18.56
C PRO A 62 -10.25 2.37 -18.26
N SER A 63 -11.41 1.82 -18.60
CA SER A 63 -12.73 2.46 -18.43
C SER A 63 -13.80 1.44 -18.06
N SER A 64 -14.77 1.86 -17.25
CA SER A 64 -15.99 1.08 -17.01
C SER A 64 -16.87 1.03 -18.28
N PRO A 65 -17.80 0.06 -18.40
CA PRO A 65 -18.61 -0.14 -19.61
C PRO A 65 -19.41 1.09 -20.03
N GLU A 66 -19.98 1.79 -19.06
CA GLU A 66 -20.75 3.02 -19.27
C GLU A 66 -19.87 4.29 -19.34
N GLY A 67 -18.57 4.15 -19.10
CA GLY A 67 -17.60 5.25 -19.12
C GLY A 67 -17.72 6.20 -17.93
N SER A 68 -18.36 5.79 -16.83
CA SER A 68 -18.48 6.61 -15.61
C SER A 68 -17.16 6.66 -14.84
N VAL A 69 -16.37 5.60 -14.86
CA VAL A 69 -15.06 5.52 -14.21
C VAL A 69 -14.00 5.31 -15.27
N ARG A 70 -12.98 6.18 -15.30
CA ARG A 70 -11.88 6.09 -16.26
C ARG A 70 -10.55 6.39 -15.61
N ARG A 71 -9.57 5.51 -15.82
CA ARG A 71 -8.19 5.78 -15.43
C ARG A 71 -7.49 6.66 -16.46
N ILE A 72 -6.69 7.62 -16.00
CA ILE A 72 -5.81 8.39 -16.87
C ILE A 72 -4.53 7.57 -17.07
N ALA A 73 -4.26 7.20 -18.32
CA ALA A 73 -3.07 6.45 -18.69
C ALA A 73 -1.92 7.38 -19.06
N GLY A 74 -0.76 7.18 -18.44
CA GLY A 74 0.45 7.94 -18.72
C GLY A 74 0.38 9.41 -18.30
N GLY A 75 1.55 10.01 -18.08
CA GLY A 75 1.69 11.41 -17.67
C GLY A 75 2.69 11.57 -16.54
N SER A 76 3.26 12.77 -16.42
CA SER A 76 4.03 13.14 -15.24
C SER A 76 3.09 13.30 -14.04
N PRO A 77 3.53 13.00 -12.81
CA PRO A 77 2.74 13.22 -11.62
C PRO A 77 2.18 14.65 -11.56
N VAL A 78 0.88 14.80 -11.27
CA VAL A 78 0.18 16.08 -11.26
C VAL A 78 -0.20 16.45 -9.83
N GLY A 79 0.36 17.55 -9.32
CA GLY A 79 0.04 18.04 -7.97
C GLY A 79 0.34 17.04 -6.85
N GLY A 80 1.27 16.11 -7.06
CA GLY A 80 1.60 15.03 -6.14
C GLY A 80 0.82 13.72 -6.34
N ASP A 81 -0.04 13.63 -7.36
CA ASP A 81 -0.69 12.37 -7.74
C ASP A 81 0.13 11.68 -8.84
N ASP A 82 0.59 10.46 -8.58
CA ASP A 82 1.24 9.60 -9.57
C ASP A 82 0.21 9.02 -10.56
N GLN A 83 -1.00 8.74 -10.08
CA GLN A 83 -2.11 8.26 -10.91
C GLN A 83 -3.43 8.92 -10.53
N GLN A 84 -4.30 9.08 -11.53
CA GLN A 84 -5.63 9.67 -11.35
C GLN A 84 -6.72 8.80 -12.01
N ILE A 85 -7.85 8.68 -11.32
CA ILE A 85 -9.06 8.02 -11.79
C ILE A 85 -10.19 9.05 -11.79
N LEU A 86 -10.77 9.28 -12.96
CA LEU A 86 -11.92 10.15 -13.15
C LEU A 86 -13.20 9.38 -12.88
N VAL A 87 -14.12 9.99 -12.13
CA VAL A 87 -15.44 9.42 -11.83
C VAL A 87 -16.51 10.46 -12.13
N ASP A 88 -17.37 10.16 -13.09
CA ASP A 88 -18.60 10.90 -13.40
C ASP A 88 -19.75 10.27 -12.60
N LEU A 89 -20.10 10.92 -11.47
CA LEU A 89 -21.02 10.40 -10.46
C LEU A 89 -22.46 10.28 -10.99
N ASP A 90 -22.83 11.12 -11.94
CA ASP A 90 -24.16 11.14 -12.57
C ASP A 90 -24.31 10.00 -13.59
N ARG A 91 -23.21 9.55 -14.18
CA ARG A 91 -23.18 8.42 -15.13
C ARG A 91 -23.02 7.06 -14.46
N VAL A 92 -22.72 7.01 -13.16
CA VAL A 92 -22.59 5.73 -12.44
C VAL A 92 -23.95 5.02 -12.43
N PRO A 93 -24.06 3.77 -12.94
CA PRO A 93 -25.33 3.06 -13.00
C PRO A 93 -25.96 2.88 -11.61
N GLY A 94 -27.28 2.90 -11.53
CA GLY A 94 -28.01 2.78 -10.25
C GLY A 94 -27.78 1.46 -9.51
N GLN A 95 -27.31 0.41 -10.21
CA GLN A 95 -26.93 -0.87 -9.59
C GLN A 95 -25.58 -0.83 -8.86
N VAL A 96 -24.74 0.19 -9.12
CA VAL A 96 -23.44 0.37 -8.47
C VAL A 96 -23.63 1.21 -7.22
N GLU A 97 -23.38 0.59 -6.07
CA GLU A 97 -23.54 1.21 -4.75
C GLU A 97 -22.22 1.76 -4.21
N LYS A 98 -21.08 1.20 -4.65
CA LYS A 98 -19.75 1.69 -4.26
C LYS A 98 -18.70 1.48 -5.34
N ILE A 99 -17.70 2.35 -5.34
CA ILE A 99 -16.51 2.28 -6.19
C ILE A 99 -15.30 2.20 -5.26
N VAL A 100 -14.58 1.09 -5.33
CA VAL A 100 -13.43 0.81 -4.45
C VAL A 100 -12.14 1.09 -5.19
N PHE A 101 -11.17 1.73 -4.53
CA PHE A 101 -9.89 2.13 -5.14
C PHE A 101 -8.71 1.35 -4.55
N PRO A 102 -8.40 0.17 -5.11
CA PRO A 102 -7.18 -0.55 -4.78
C PRO A 102 -5.93 0.01 -5.48
N VAL A 103 -4.79 -0.16 -4.84
CA VAL A 103 -3.45 0.01 -5.42
C VAL A 103 -2.65 -1.25 -5.16
N SER A 104 -1.91 -1.72 -6.15
CA SER A 104 -1.10 -2.94 -6.04
C SER A 104 0.29 -2.77 -6.64
N LEU A 105 1.25 -3.50 -6.09
CA LEU A 105 2.59 -3.63 -6.65
C LEU A 105 2.58 -4.64 -7.79
N TYR A 106 3.00 -4.22 -8.98
CA TYR A 106 3.15 -5.10 -10.13
C TYR A 106 4.21 -6.16 -9.83
N GLU A 107 3.80 -7.44 -9.88
CA GLU A 107 4.65 -8.59 -9.54
C GLU A 107 5.31 -8.50 -8.14
N GLY A 108 4.72 -7.74 -7.19
CA GLY A 108 5.37 -7.42 -5.92
C GLY A 108 5.90 -8.63 -5.16
N ALA A 109 5.11 -9.71 -5.08
CA ALA A 109 5.52 -10.96 -4.42
C ALA A 109 6.73 -11.63 -5.11
N ALA A 110 6.73 -11.68 -6.45
CA ALA A 110 7.83 -12.27 -7.23
C ALA A 110 9.11 -11.42 -7.14
N ARG A 111 8.96 -10.10 -6.98
CA ARG A 111 10.07 -9.15 -6.85
C ARG A 111 10.52 -8.93 -5.40
N GLY A 112 9.91 -9.60 -4.43
CA GLY A 112 10.20 -9.40 -3.00
C GLY A 112 9.87 -7.99 -2.49
N GLN A 113 8.97 -7.28 -3.17
CA GLN A 113 8.54 -5.93 -2.86
C GLN A 113 7.27 -5.95 -2.00
N SER A 114 7.11 -4.96 -1.14
CA SER A 114 5.91 -4.79 -0.32
C SER A 114 5.56 -3.32 -0.13
N PHE A 115 4.36 -3.05 0.37
CA PHE A 115 3.97 -1.69 0.78
C PHE A 115 4.76 -1.17 2.00
N GLY A 116 5.59 -1.99 2.65
CA GLY A 116 6.45 -1.54 3.74
C GLY A 116 7.53 -0.55 3.31
N GLN A 117 7.93 -0.59 2.04
CA GLN A 117 8.91 0.32 1.43
C GLN A 117 8.24 1.47 0.66
N VAL A 118 6.90 1.56 0.70
CA VAL A 118 6.14 2.65 0.08
C VAL A 118 5.87 3.71 1.14
N HIS A 119 6.17 4.96 0.82
CA HIS A 119 6.12 6.10 1.73
C HIS A 119 5.24 7.21 1.17
N ARG A 120 4.74 8.06 2.08
CA ARG A 120 3.88 9.21 1.73
C ARG A 120 2.73 8.84 0.79
N ALA A 121 2.21 7.63 0.93
CA ALA A 121 1.17 7.14 0.06
C ALA A 121 -0.17 7.78 0.46
N HIS A 122 -0.91 8.33 -0.49
CA HIS A 122 -2.18 9.01 -0.22
C HIS A 122 -3.22 8.71 -1.29
N ILE A 123 -4.47 8.87 -0.90
CA ILE A 123 -5.61 9.02 -1.79
C ILE A 123 -6.31 10.35 -1.47
N ARG A 124 -6.73 11.07 -2.50
CA ARG A 124 -7.53 12.28 -2.35
C ARG A 124 -8.66 12.32 -3.37
N VAL A 125 -9.72 13.04 -3.02
CA VAL A 125 -10.87 13.28 -3.87
C VAL A 125 -10.94 14.77 -4.17
N LEU A 126 -10.85 15.10 -5.45
CA LEU A 126 -10.92 16.45 -5.97
C LEU A 126 -12.28 16.63 -6.66
N ASP A 127 -12.91 17.78 -6.45
CA ASP A 127 -13.98 18.24 -7.34
C ASP A 127 -13.37 18.48 -8.74
N ARG A 128 -13.95 17.87 -9.76
CA ARG A 128 -13.41 17.91 -11.11
C ARG A 128 -13.55 19.30 -11.76
N ASP A 129 -14.58 20.06 -11.41
CA ASP A 129 -14.87 21.35 -12.04
C ASP A 129 -14.04 22.47 -11.41
N SER A 130 -13.97 22.49 -10.07
CA SER A 130 -13.24 23.52 -9.33
C SER A 130 -11.77 23.16 -9.04
N GLY A 131 -11.40 21.88 -9.15
CA GLY A 131 -10.10 21.37 -8.71
C GLY A 131 -9.92 21.35 -7.18
N ALA A 132 -10.96 21.65 -6.42
CA ALA A 132 -10.88 21.73 -4.96
C ALA A 132 -10.73 20.34 -4.32
N GLU A 133 -9.76 20.19 -3.43
CA GLU A 133 -9.61 18.96 -2.64
C GLU A 133 -10.72 18.87 -1.59
N LEU A 134 -11.59 17.87 -1.73
CA LEU A 134 -12.75 17.62 -0.86
C LEU A 134 -12.38 16.74 0.34
N ALA A 135 -11.56 15.72 0.08
CA ALA A 135 -11.14 14.73 1.06
C ALA A 135 -9.73 14.23 0.77
N ARG A 136 -8.99 13.88 1.81
CA ARG A 136 -7.65 13.29 1.72
C ARG A 136 -7.46 12.24 2.80
N TYR A 137 -6.84 11.13 2.45
CA TYR A 137 -6.38 10.11 3.39
C TYR A 137 -4.92 9.78 3.09
N ASP A 138 -4.05 10.06 4.05
CA ASP A 138 -2.63 9.69 4.01
C ASP A 138 -2.43 8.36 4.75
N LEU A 139 -1.82 7.39 4.06
CA LEU A 139 -1.46 6.10 4.64
C LEU A 139 -0.30 6.29 5.62
N THR A 140 -0.49 5.87 6.86
CA THR A 140 0.58 5.91 7.86
C THR A 140 1.62 4.83 7.57
N SER A 141 2.87 5.25 7.34
CA SER A 141 4.02 4.38 7.08
C SER A 141 4.21 3.32 8.17
N GLY A 142 4.73 2.15 7.79
CA GLY A 142 5.10 1.07 8.72
C GLY A 142 3.95 0.19 9.22
N ARG A 143 2.73 0.38 8.70
CA ARG A 143 1.56 -0.46 9.02
C ARG A 143 1.39 -1.66 8.10
N LEU A 144 2.07 -1.65 6.96
CA LEU A 144 2.12 -2.71 5.97
C LEU A 144 3.57 -3.17 5.86
N SER A 145 3.81 -4.47 5.83
CA SER A 145 5.16 -5.04 5.79
C SER A 145 5.25 -6.33 4.99
N GLY A 146 4.12 -6.99 4.74
CA GLY A 146 4.03 -8.17 3.87
C GLY A 146 2.98 -8.02 2.76
N GLU A 147 2.26 -6.91 2.73
CA GLU A 147 1.17 -6.66 1.81
C GLU A 147 1.69 -6.14 0.48
N THR A 148 1.16 -6.71 -0.61
CA THR A 148 1.51 -6.36 -1.99
C THR A 148 0.37 -5.63 -2.71
N ALA A 149 -0.78 -5.47 -2.04
CA ALA A 149 -1.88 -4.61 -2.46
C ALA A 149 -2.58 -3.97 -1.26
N LEU A 150 -3.33 -2.90 -1.52
CA LEU A 150 -4.01 -2.07 -0.53
C LEU A 150 -5.30 -1.52 -1.12
N VAL A 151 -6.41 -1.62 -0.38
CA VAL A 151 -7.61 -0.81 -0.64
C VAL A 151 -7.48 0.52 0.11
N PHE A 152 -7.28 1.61 -0.64
CA PHE A 152 -7.09 2.94 -0.07
C PHE A 152 -8.38 3.52 0.49
N GLY A 153 -9.44 3.48 -0.32
CA GLY A 153 -10.72 4.08 0.02
C GLY A 153 -11.82 3.63 -0.91
N GLU A 154 -13.02 4.10 -0.63
CA GLU A 154 -14.21 3.83 -1.43
C GLU A 154 -15.10 5.07 -1.52
N LEU A 155 -15.67 5.30 -2.71
CA LEU A 155 -16.85 6.13 -2.89
C LEU A 155 -18.07 5.24 -2.72
N TYR A 156 -19.07 5.69 -1.99
CA TYR A 156 -20.30 4.92 -1.79
C TYR A 156 -21.53 5.82 -1.74
N ARG A 157 -22.65 5.29 -2.21
CA ARG A 157 -23.95 5.94 -2.10
C ARG A 157 -24.46 5.83 -0.67
N HIS A 158 -25.04 6.90 -0.16
CA HIS A 158 -25.75 6.91 1.11
C HIS A 158 -27.02 7.76 0.95
N GLY A 159 -28.13 7.08 0.66
CA GLY A 159 -29.34 7.76 0.19
C GLY A 159 -29.10 8.35 -1.20
N ALA A 160 -29.37 9.65 -1.37
CA ALA A 160 -29.15 10.36 -2.62
C ALA A 160 -27.74 10.97 -2.75
N GLU A 161 -26.89 10.84 -1.72
CA GLU A 161 -25.57 11.48 -1.68
C GLU A 161 -24.43 10.49 -1.95
N TRP A 162 -23.33 11.02 -2.50
CA TRP A 162 -22.05 10.33 -2.56
C TRP A 162 -21.19 10.70 -1.35
N LYS A 163 -20.59 9.68 -0.75
CA LYS A 163 -19.66 9.81 0.37
C LYS A 163 -18.34 9.15 0.02
N PHE A 164 -17.26 9.67 0.60
CA PHE A 164 -15.95 9.02 0.55
C PHE A 164 -15.62 8.43 1.93
N ARG A 165 -15.05 7.22 1.95
CA ARG A 165 -14.51 6.57 3.15
C ARG A 165 -13.07 6.16 2.94
N ALA A 166 -12.22 6.48 3.91
CA ALA A 166 -10.86 5.98 4.00
C ALA A 166 -10.87 4.54 4.54
N VAL A 167 -10.29 3.58 3.80
CA VAL A 167 -10.32 2.16 4.15
C VAL A 167 -8.96 1.71 4.69
N GLY A 168 -7.87 1.91 3.95
CA GLY A 168 -6.50 1.56 4.38
C GLY A 168 -6.31 0.09 4.75
N GLN A 169 -6.92 -0.84 4.00
CA GLN A 169 -6.81 -2.29 4.24
C GLN A 169 -5.80 -2.95 3.31
N GLY A 170 -4.73 -3.50 3.86
CA GLY A 170 -3.70 -4.22 3.10
C GLY A 170 -4.06 -5.68 2.81
N TYR A 171 -3.47 -6.21 1.75
CA TYR A 171 -3.66 -7.57 1.24
C TYR A 171 -2.30 -8.24 0.97
N ALA A 172 -1.97 -9.25 1.76
CA ALA A 172 -0.78 -10.10 1.54
C ALA A 172 -0.93 -10.97 0.27
N SER A 173 -2.15 -11.39 -0.04
CA SER A 173 -2.53 -12.08 -1.28
C SER A 173 -2.52 -11.18 -2.53
N GLY A 174 -2.14 -9.91 -2.38
CA GLY A 174 -2.02 -8.96 -3.48
C GLY A 174 -3.34 -8.64 -4.16
N LEU A 175 -3.25 -8.17 -5.40
CA LEU A 175 -4.42 -7.79 -6.21
C LEU A 175 -5.36 -8.98 -6.44
N ALA A 176 -4.83 -10.21 -6.54
CA ALA A 176 -5.63 -11.42 -6.70
C ALA A 176 -6.55 -11.67 -5.49
N GLY A 177 -6.09 -11.37 -4.27
CA GLY A 177 -6.93 -11.44 -3.07
C GLY A 177 -8.08 -10.43 -3.11
N ILE A 178 -7.78 -9.19 -3.48
CA ILE A 178 -8.79 -8.13 -3.65
C ILE A 178 -9.81 -8.58 -4.70
N ALA A 179 -9.34 -9.00 -5.88
CA ALA A 179 -10.18 -9.49 -6.96
C ALA A 179 -11.11 -10.63 -6.50
N ALA A 180 -10.60 -11.58 -5.72
CA ALA A 180 -11.39 -12.68 -5.20
C ALA A 180 -12.52 -12.20 -4.26
N ASP A 181 -12.19 -11.30 -3.33
CA ASP A 181 -13.13 -10.74 -2.34
C ASP A 181 -14.24 -9.94 -3.03
N TYR A 182 -13.90 -9.17 -4.07
CA TYR A 182 -14.84 -8.37 -4.86
C TYR A 182 -15.48 -9.13 -6.04
N GLY A 183 -15.20 -10.43 -6.20
CA GLY A 183 -15.88 -11.27 -7.19
C GLY A 183 -15.41 -11.14 -8.64
N VAL A 184 -14.19 -10.64 -8.87
CA VAL A 184 -13.58 -10.57 -10.22
C VAL A 184 -13.00 -11.94 -10.60
N ASP A 185 -13.43 -12.47 -11.75
CA ASP A 185 -13.00 -13.79 -12.24
C ASP A 185 -11.75 -13.72 -13.13
N VAL A 186 -11.45 -12.59 -13.79
CA VAL A 186 -10.26 -12.43 -14.67
C VAL A 186 -8.93 -12.79 -14.00
N LEU A 187 -8.84 -12.65 -12.67
CA LEU A 187 -7.63 -12.93 -11.90
C LEU A 187 -7.63 -14.31 -11.23
N ARG A 188 -8.74 -15.07 -11.34
CA ARG A 188 -8.77 -16.50 -10.99
C ARG A 188 -8.16 -17.26 -12.17
N GLY A 189 -6.90 -17.69 -12.03
CA GLY A 189 -6.18 -18.41 -13.08
C GLY A 189 -7.04 -19.51 -13.71
N THR A 190 -6.99 -19.63 -15.04
CA THR A 190 -7.77 -20.58 -15.85
C THR A 190 -7.77 -21.98 -15.25
N GLY A 191 -8.84 -22.28 -14.54
CA GLY A 191 -9.16 -23.59 -14.00
C GLY A 191 -10.66 -23.76 -14.09
N SER A 192 -11.16 -23.95 -15.31
CA SER A 192 -12.54 -24.35 -15.56
C SER A 192 -12.79 -25.75 -14.98
N GLY A 193 -13.03 -25.83 -13.68
CA GLY A 193 -13.79 -26.91 -13.05
C GLY A 193 -15.25 -26.49 -12.95
N PRO A 194 -16.23 -27.39 -13.13
CA PRO A 194 -17.64 -27.01 -13.12
C PRO A 194 -18.02 -26.36 -11.78
N ALA A 195 -18.82 -25.30 -11.86
CA ALA A 195 -19.36 -24.57 -10.73
C ALA A 195 -20.01 -25.51 -9.72
N ASP A 196 -19.54 -25.48 -8.48
CA ASP A 196 -20.14 -26.17 -7.35
C ASP A 196 -21.30 -25.32 -6.82
N PRO A 197 -22.57 -25.76 -6.90
CA PRO A 197 -23.71 -25.00 -6.44
C PRO A 197 -23.84 -25.17 -4.92
N GLY A 198 -23.08 -24.40 -4.14
CA GLY A 198 -23.14 -24.55 -2.67
C GLY A 198 -22.36 -23.58 -1.79
N ALA A 199 -21.74 -22.52 -2.31
CA ALA A 199 -21.04 -21.56 -1.45
C ALA A 199 -22.02 -20.52 -0.86
N PRO A 200 -22.13 -20.37 0.47
CA PRO A 200 -22.99 -19.35 1.07
C PRO A 200 -22.40 -17.95 0.83
N ALA A 201 -23.28 -16.98 0.55
CA ALA A 201 -22.91 -15.58 0.32
C ALA A 201 -22.14 -14.99 1.53
N PRO A 202 -21.15 -14.10 1.30
CA PRO A 202 -20.45 -13.43 2.39
C PRO A 202 -21.43 -12.49 3.13
N VAL A 203 -21.53 -12.67 4.45
CA VAL A 203 -22.38 -11.85 5.32
C VAL A 203 -21.72 -10.47 5.51
N PRO A 204 -22.43 -9.34 5.33
CA PRO A 204 -21.87 -8.02 5.59
C PRO A 204 -21.54 -7.81 7.08
N PRO A 205 -20.56 -6.94 7.42
CA PRO A 205 -20.21 -6.68 8.82
C PRO A 205 -21.34 -5.94 9.54
N VAL A 206 -21.81 -6.53 10.65
CA VAL A 206 -22.82 -5.97 11.54
C VAL A 206 -22.21 -4.80 12.35
N PRO A 207 -22.85 -3.63 12.44
CA PRO A 207 -22.40 -2.53 13.30
C PRO A 207 -22.58 -2.89 14.79
N PRO A 208 -21.72 -2.39 15.71
CA PRO A 208 -21.84 -2.72 17.12
C PRO A 208 -23.12 -2.12 17.72
N ALA A 209 -23.96 -2.96 18.33
CA ALA A 209 -25.10 -2.55 19.11
C ALA A 209 -24.66 -1.96 20.47
N LEU A 210 -25.32 -0.87 20.88
CA LEU A 210 -25.12 -0.22 22.18
C LEU A 210 -25.53 -1.17 23.32
N THR A 211 -24.62 -1.43 24.25
CA THR A 211 -24.85 -2.28 25.42
C THR A 211 -25.60 -1.51 26.52
N VAL A 212 -26.80 -2.01 26.87
CA VAL A 212 -27.48 -1.71 28.13
C VAL A 212 -26.77 -2.48 29.26
N VAL A 213 -26.45 -1.80 30.37
CA VAL A 213 -25.77 -2.39 31.53
C VAL A 213 -26.81 -2.99 32.50
N PRO A 214 -26.74 -4.29 32.86
CA PRO A 214 -27.57 -4.90 33.90
C PRO A 214 -26.95 -4.75 35.31
N PRO A 215 -27.75 -4.87 36.41
CA PRO A 215 -27.28 -4.68 37.78
C PRO A 215 -26.49 -5.92 38.32
N PRO A 216 -25.68 -5.77 39.39
CA PRO A 216 -24.78 -6.82 39.86
C PRO A 216 -25.51 -7.92 40.66
N PRO A 217 -25.06 -9.19 40.59
CA PRO A 217 -25.62 -10.30 41.38
C PRO A 217 -24.90 -10.54 42.71
N LEU A 218 -25.62 -11.19 43.64
CA LEU A 218 -25.19 -11.64 44.97
C LEU A 218 -24.35 -12.97 44.92
N PRO A 219 -23.53 -13.28 45.96
CA PRO A 219 -22.56 -14.39 45.96
C PRO A 219 -23.17 -15.80 46.27
N PRO A 220 -22.40 -16.90 46.09
CA PRO A 220 -22.90 -18.11 45.42
C PRO A 220 -23.22 -19.29 46.35
N ALA A 221 -24.01 -20.24 45.82
CA ALA A 221 -24.06 -21.62 46.28
C ALA A 221 -23.62 -22.56 45.14
N PHE A 222 -22.75 -23.51 45.49
CA PHE A 222 -22.04 -24.46 44.61
C PHE A 222 -22.98 -25.50 43.95
N ALA A 223 -22.82 -25.75 42.64
CA ALA A 223 -23.21 -26.96 41.93
C ALA A 223 -22.44 -27.07 40.57
N PRO A 224 -22.21 -28.29 40.04
CA PRO A 224 -21.11 -28.58 39.10
C PRO A 224 -21.38 -28.18 37.64
N ALA A 225 -20.28 -28.00 36.90
CA ALA A 225 -20.22 -27.40 35.57
C ALA A 225 -20.83 -28.24 34.44
N PRO A 226 -21.50 -27.62 33.44
CA PRO A 226 -21.77 -28.24 32.15
C PRO A 226 -20.57 -28.17 31.19
N GLU A 227 -20.40 -29.23 30.42
CA GLU A 227 -19.31 -29.46 29.46
C GLU A 227 -19.33 -28.46 28.29
N SER A 228 -18.16 -27.95 27.97
CA SER A 228 -17.90 -26.99 26.89
C SER A 228 -17.76 -27.73 25.56
N ILE A 229 -18.68 -27.47 24.63
CA ILE A 229 -18.56 -27.88 23.23
C ILE A 229 -17.57 -26.95 22.51
N GLY A 230 -16.34 -27.44 22.37
CA GLY A 230 -15.47 -27.31 21.19
C GLY A 230 -15.20 -25.94 20.59
N SER A 231 -14.31 -25.14 21.20
CA SER A 231 -13.34 -24.36 20.41
C SER A 231 -12.29 -25.31 19.84
N PRO A 232 -11.71 -25.09 18.64
CA PRO A 232 -10.59 -25.91 18.18
C PRO A 232 -9.48 -25.79 19.24
N ALA A 233 -9.09 -26.93 19.82
CA ALA A 233 -8.04 -26.98 20.83
C ALA A 233 -6.74 -26.49 20.21
N MET A 234 -6.39 -25.23 20.46
CA MET A 234 -5.09 -24.68 20.08
C MET A 234 -4.03 -25.56 20.75
N THR A 235 -3.22 -26.27 19.96
CA THR A 235 -2.14 -27.11 20.49
C THR A 235 -1.04 -26.22 21.10
N CYS A 236 -0.24 -26.78 22.01
CA CYS A 236 0.86 -26.07 22.64
C CYS A 236 1.78 -25.42 21.59
N PHE A 237 2.03 -24.11 21.74
CA PHE A 237 2.81 -23.30 20.80
C PHE A 237 4.26 -23.79 20.60
N PHE A 238 4.86 -24.37 21.64
CA PHE A 238 6.27 -24.81 21.60
C PHE A 238 6.44 -26.20 21.00
N ASP A 239 5.43 -27.06 21.13
CA ASP A 239 5.43 -28.41 20.55
C ASP A 239 3.98 -28.93 20.50
N PRO A 240 3.42 -29.21 19.31
CA PRO A 240 2.09 -29.80 19.16
C PRO A 240 1.93 -31.16 19.86
N ALA A 241 3.02 -31.93 20.04
CA ALA A 241 2.99 -33.23 20.72
C ALA A 241 2.71 -33.12 22.23
N HIS A 242 2.85 -31.93 22.82
CA HIS A 242 2.54 -31.69 24.23
C HIS A 242 1.05 -31.50 24.53
N GLY A 243 0.17 -31.66 23.52
CA GLY A 243 -1.27 -31.57 23.69
C GLY A 243 -1.79 -30.12 23.70
N PRO A 244 -2.99 -29.87 24.26
CA PRO A 244 -3.65 -28.57 24.17
C PRO A 244 -2.90 -27.49 24.97
N GLY A 245 -2.75 -26.31 24.37
CA GLY A 245 -2.32 -25.10 25.04
C GLY A 245 -3.46 -24.56 25.90
N GLN A 246 -3.30 -24.61 27.21
CA GLN A 246 -4.32 -24.19 28.18
C GLN A 246 -3.91 -22.94 28.95
N THR A 247 -2.66 -22.50 28.81
CA THR A 247 -2.10 -21.38 29.55
C THR A 247 -1.54 -20.34 28.60
N THR A 248 -2.04 -19.12 28.69
CA THR A 248 -1.45 -17.96 28.00
C THR A 248 -0.15 -17.56 28.69
N VAL A 249 0.96 -17.54 27.96
CA VAL A 249 2.24 -17.00 28.44
C VAL A 249 2.80 -15.97 27.47
N THR A 250 3.53 -15.00 28.00
CA THR A 250 4.24 -14.01 27.16
C THR A 250 5.53 -14.63 26.65
N TRP A 251 5.61 -14.87 25.34
CA TRP A 251 6.80 -15.39 24.69
C TRP A 251 7.54 -14.29 23.94
N SER A 252 8.85 -14.19 24.19
CA SER A 252 9.75 -13.22 23.57
C SER A 252 10.81 -13.94 22.72
N PRO A 253 10.75 -13.86 21.37
CA PRO A 253 11.82 -14.39 20.53
C PRO A 253 13.07 -13.50 20.63
N GLN A 254 14.23 -14.09 20.34
CA GLN A 254 15.55 -13.40 20.33
C GLN A 254 15.61 -12.14 19.44
N TRP A 255 14.75 -12.02 18.42
CA TRP A 255 14.74 -10.90 17.47
C TRP A 255 13.33 -10.35 17.21
N GLY A 256 12.42 -10.40 18.19
CA GLY A 256 11.05 -9.91 17.99
C GLY A 256 10.34 -9.44 19.27
N VAL A 257 9.12 -8.95 19.08
CA VAL A 257 8.33 -8.32 20.15
C VAL A 257 7.64 -9.39 21.00
N PRO A 258 7.64 -9.27 22.35
CA PRO A 258 6.91 -10.17 23.24
C PRO A 258 5.43 -10.28 22.86
N ARG A 259 4.91 -11.51 22.72
CA ARG A 259 3.50 -11.75 22.38
C ARG A 259 2.88 -12.85 23.25
N PRO A 260 1.57 -12.79 23.53
CA PRO A 260 0.88 -13.87 24.22
C PRO A 260 0.78 -15.10 23.31
N VAL A 261 1.13 -16.27 23.82
CA VAL A 261 1.00 -17.58 23.13
C VAL A 261 0.31 -18.59 24.04
N GLN A 262 -0.40 -19.56 23.46
CA GLN A 262 -0.98 -20.68 24.21
C GLN A 262 0.03 -21.81 24.39
N ALA A 263 0.33 -22.18 25.63
CA ALA A 263 1.26 -23.25 25.98
C ALA A 263 0.59 -24.28 26.89
N CYS A 264 1.06 -25.54 26.85
CA CYS A 264 0.69 -26.51 27.86
C CYS A 264 1.28 -26.09 29.23
N PRO A 265 0.74 -26.58 30.35
CA PRO A 265 1.22 -26.20 31.69
C PRO A 265 2.74 -26.38 31.88
N GLY A 266 3.33 -27.43 31.31
CA GLY A 266 4.77 -27.69 31.40
C GLY A 266 5.65 -26.67 30.66
N CYS A 267 5.25 -26.27 29.45
CA CYS A 267 5.95 -25.24 28.68
C CYS A 267 5.74 -23.85 29.28
N ALA A 268 4.54 -23.57 29.81
CA ALA A 268 4.24 -22.32 30.49
C ALA A 268 5.15 -22.11 31.72
N GLN A 269 5.34 -23.16 32.52
CA GLN A 269 6.22 -23.10 33.69
C GLN A 269 7.68 -22.80 33.29
N ARG A 270 8.19 -23.41 32.21
CA ARG A 270 9.54 -23.14 31.71
C ARG A 270 9.76 -21.69 31.27
N VAL A 271 8.75 -21.08 30.64
CA VAL A 271 8.78 -19.66 30.27
C VAL A 271 8.79 -18.77 31.51
N GLN A 272 8.11 -19.15 32.59
CA GLN A 272 8.09 -18.36 33.82
C GLN A 272 9.37 -18.48 34.66
N THR A 273 10.08 -19.61 34.58
CA THR A 273 11.26 -19.88 35.42
C THR A 273 12.60 -19.65 34.74
N THR A 274 12.63 -19.36 33.44
CA THR A 274 13.88 -19.12 32.69
C THR A 274 14.05 -17.61 32.43
N PRO A 275 15.25 -17.04 32.43
CA PRO A 275 15.47 -15.69 31.93
C PRO A 275 15.48 -15.67 30.38
N PRO A 276 14.94 -14.62 29.71
CA PRO A 276 15.02 -14.51 28.26
C PRO A 276 16.49 -14.46 27.75
N PRO A 277 16.76 -14.91 26.50
CA PRO A 277 15.81 -15.35 25.47
C PRO A 277 15.39 -16.83 25.57
N PHE A 278 14.11 -17.12 25.34
CA PHE A 278 13.47 -18.43 25.59
C PHE A 278 13.50 -19.40 24.40
N TYR A 279 14.60 -19.49 23.66
CA TYR A 279 14.74 -20.50 22.62
C TYR A 279 16.18 -20.99 22.46
N THR A 280 16.39 -22.28 22.72
CA THR A 280 17.50 -23.05 22.18
C THR A 280 16.88 -24.21 21.40
N PRO A 281 17.03 -24.29 20.07
CA PRO A 281 16.47 -25.39 19.30
C PRO A 281 17.06 -26.72 19.77
N PRO A 282 16.31 -27.83 19.77
CA PRO A 282 16.90 -29.15 19.94
C PRO A 282 17.89 -29.41 18.80
N GLN A 283 19.17 -29.60 19.13
CA GLN A 283 20.19 -30.09 18.22
C GLN A 283 19.84 -31.53 17.84
N GLN A 284 19.10 -31.71 16.74
CA GLN A 284 19.10 -32.98 16.03
C GLN A 284 20.46 -33.09 15.33
N GLY A 285 21.27 -34.04 15.79
CA GLY A 285 22.61 -34.29 15.28
C GLY A 285 22.58 -34.62 13.79
N TYR A 286 23.19 -33.74 13.00
CA TYR A 286 23.67 -34.10 11.67
C TYR A 286 24.91 -35.00 11.84
N PRO A 287 25.01 -36.15 11.17
CA PRO A 287 26.29 -36.82 11.04
C PRO A 287 27.22 -35.88 10.24
N GLN A 288 28.30 -35.46 10.90
CA GLN A 288 29.43 -34.76 10.29
C GLN A 288 29.99 -35.61 9.14
N GLN A 289 29.70 -35.23 7.89
CA GLN A 289 30.54 -35.60 6.77
C GLN A 289 31.77 -34.71 6.79
N GLY A 290 32.92 -35.34 7.03
CA GLY A 290 34.20 -34.68 7.19
C GLY A 290 34.64 -33.94 5.94
N TYR A 291 35.08 -32.71 6.13
CA TYR A 291 35.94 -32.03 5.18
C TYR A 291 37.34 -32.64 5.28
N PRO A 292 37.98 -33.06 4.17
CA PRO A 292 39.39 -33.41 4.20
C PRO A 292 40.22 -32.15 4.45
N GLN A 293 41.02 -32.24 5.52
CA GLN A 293 42.10 -31.34 5.88
C GLN A 293 43.11 -31.25 4.72
N GLN A 294 43.37 -30.05 4.20
CA GLN A 294 44.53 -29.80 3.36
C GLN A 294 45.59 -29.04 4.17
N TYR A 295 46.72 -29.72 4.30
CA TYR A 295 47.92 -29.36 5.04
C TYR A 295 48.48 -28.00 4.63
N GLY A 296 48.92 -27.26 5.66
CA GLY A 296 49.56 -25.96 5.50
C GLY A 296 51.02 -26.03 5.03
N TYR A 297 51.45 -24.92 4.46
CA TYR A 297 52.81 -24.33 4.45
C TYR A 297 52.53 -22.83 4.21
N GLY A 298 52.94 -21.86 5.02
CA GLY A 298 54.30 -21.57 5.48
C GLY A 298 54.62 -20.15 4.97
N GLN A 299 54.63 -19.16 5.86
CA GLN A 299 55.17 -17.83 5.54
C GLN A 299 56.69 -17.91 5.29
N PRO A 300 57.23 -16.93 4.55
CA PRO A 300 58.23 -16.11 5.21
C PRO A 300 58.16 -14.61 4.87
N TYR A 301 58.76 -13.84 5.78
CA TYR A 301 59.02 -12.40 5.77
C TYR A 301 59.87 -11.92 4.58
N GLY A 302 59.72 -10.65 4.23
CA GLY A 302 60.64 -9.89 3.37
C GLY A 302 60.33 -8.40 3.38
N ASP A 303 61.19 -7.66 4.06
CA ASP A 303 61.23 -6.20 4.25
C ASP A 303 61.74 -5.45 3.00
N HIS A 304 61.50 -4.13 2.95
CA HIS A 304 62.27 -3.04 2.31
C HIS A 304 61.44 -1.97 1.55
N HIS A 305 61.25 -0.84 2.23
CA HIS A 305 61.72 0.52 1.88
C HIS A 305 61.61 1.08 0.43
N ASP A 306 60.78 2.14 0.36
CA ASP A 306 61.10 3.55 -0.01
C ASP A 306 61.03 4.12 -1.45
N HIS A 307 60.52 5.35 -1.45
CA HIS A 307 60.62 6.51 -2.34
C HIS A 307 59.96 6.53 -3.73
N GLY A 308 59.21 7.61 -3.97
CA GLY A 308 59.31 8.34 -5.24
C GLY A 308 58.00 8.91 -5.78
N GLN A 309 57.82 10.22 -5.60
CA GLN A 309 56.88 11.08 -6.32
C GLN A 309 57.03 10.94 -7.85
N HIS A 310 55.97 11.20 -8.62
CA HIS A 310 55.93 12.29 -9.60
C HIS A 310 54.65 12.29 -10.44
N GLN A 311 54.22 13.53 -10.72
CA GLN A 311 53.11 13.99 -11.53
C GLN A 311 53.28 13.76 -13.05
N GLU A 312 52.13 13.85 -13.72
CA GLU A 312 51.89 14.38 -15.08
C GLU A 312 52.17 13.55 -16.35
N GLY A 313 51.12 13.45 -17.16
CA GLY A 313 51.16 13.92 -18.55
C GLY A 313 51.51 12.89 -19.63
N GLY A 314 50.50 12.36 -20.33
CA GLY A 314 50.76 11.55 -21.53
C GLY A 314 49.51 11.18 -22.32
N ARG A 315 49.20 11.98 -23.34
CA ARG A 315 48.12 11.83 -24.34
C ARG A 315 48.12 10.45 -25.03
N ARG A 316 46.95 9.95 -25.45
CA ARG A 316 46.74 9.19 -26.70
C ARG A 316 45.27 9.19 -27.12
N PHE A 317 45.06 9.43 -28.41
CA PHE A 317 43.78 9.59 -29.13
C PHE A 317 43.22 8.26 -29.62
N GLY A 318 41.91 8.24 -29.92
CA GLY A 318 41.31 7.26 -30.83
C GLY A 318 39.78 7.28 -30.87
N ALA A 319 39.17 8.22 -31.61
CA ALA A 319 37.80 8.09 -32.11
C ALA A 319 37.74 8.68 -33.53
N GLY A 320 37.29 7.87 -34.48
CA GLY A 320 37.13 8.24 -35.88
C GLY A 320 35.68 8.14 -36.35
N ALA A 321 35.43 8.82 -37.48
CA ALA A 321 34.25 8.80 -38.36
C ALA A 321 33.01 9.57 -37.84
N LEU A 322 32.27 10.41 -38.59
CA LEU A 322 31.91 10.50 -40.02
C LEU A 322 31.72 12.00 -40.42
N ILE A 323 32.20 12.48 -41.58
CA ILE A 323 31.46 12.77 -42.86
C ILE A 323 30.07 13.42 -42.64
N GLY A 324 29.65 14.54 -43.25
CA GLY A 324 30.11 15.35 -44.37
C GLY A 324 28.97 16.30 -44.77
N ALA A 325 29.32 17.39 -45.44
CA ALA A 325 28.54 18.61 -45.64
C ALA A 325 27.38 18.55 -46.66
N GLY A 326 26.51 19.57 -46.62
CA GLY A 326 25.64 19.95 -47.74
C GLY A 326 24.73 21.15 -47.42
N ALA A 327 25.00 22.31 -48.01
CA ALA A 327 24.35 23.61 -47.79
C ALA A 327 23.39 24.01 -48.94
N ALA A 328 22.44 24.91 -48.66
CA ALA A 328 21.89 26.01 -49.50
C ALA A 328 20.45 26.36 -49.02
N GLY A 329 20.16 27.57 -48.51
CA GLY A 329 19.64 28.74 -49.25
C GLY A 329 18.10 28.82 -49.08
N LEU A 330 17.35 29.93 -49.01
CA LEU A 330 17.52 31.38 -49.15
C LEU A 330 16.19 32.04 -48.64
N ILE A 331 16.28 33.26 -48.10
CA ILE A 331 15.36 34.42 -48.21
C ILE A 331 13.92 34.34 -47.64
N GLY A 332 13.60 35.32 -46.77
CA GLY A 332 12.31 36.01 -46.80
C GLY A 332 11.83 36.58 -45.45
N GLY A 333 11.84 37.92 -45.32
CA GLY A 333 10.98 38.61 -44.34
C GLY A 333 11.63 39.79 -43.62
N ALA A 334 11.53 40.98 -44.21
CA ALA A 334 11.62 42.26 -43.49
C ALA A 334 10.19 42.84 -43.37
N LEU A 335 9.87 43.47 -42.23
CA LEU A 335 9.29 44.82 -42.09
C LEU A 335 8.89 45.11 -40.62
N LEU A 336 8.93 46.40 -40.29
CA LEU A 336 9.03 47.07 -38.98
C LEU A 336 7.67 47.40 -38.31
N ASN A 337 7.66 47.53 -36.97
CA ASN A 337 7.11 48.62 -36.15
C ASN A 337 7.23 48.24 -34.65
N GLU A 338 8.09 48.88 -33.86
CA GLU A 338 7.84 50.08 -33.04
C GLU A 338 6.79 49.91 -31.93
N ALA A 339 7.23 49.99 -30.66
CA ALA A 339 6.75 50.93 -29.63
C ALA A 339 6.77 50.38 -28.19
N PHE A 340 7.22 51.26 -27.28
CA PHE A 340 7.15 51.27 -25.80
C PHE A 340 8.31 50.64 -25.00
N ASP A 341 9.32 51.51 -24.78
CA ASP A 341 10.02 51.68 -23.51
C ASP A 341 9.03 51.92 -22.35
N ASP A 342 9.32 51.36 -21.18
CA ASP A 342 9.04 52.02 -19.90
C ASP A 342 10.12 51.59 -18.89
N ASP A 343 11.04 52.53 -18.66
CA ASP A 343 12.08 52.52 -17.63
C ASP A 343 11.45 52.58 -16.22
N GLU A 344 11.92 51.72 -15.33
CA GLU A 344 11.66 51.80 -13.89
C GLU A 344 12.83 52.55 -13.22
N PRO A 345 12.59 53.68 -12.50
CA PRO A 345 13.59 54.19 -11.58
C PRO A 345 13.23 53.95 -10.11
N ASP A 346 14.15 53.23 -9.48
CA ASP A 346 14.58 53.22 -8.08
C ASP A 346 14.17 54.45 -7.24
N VAL A 347 13.47 54.23 -6.13
CA VAL A 347 13.17 55.26 -5.13
C VAL A 347 13.94 54.98 -3.84
N THR A 348 14.99 55.78 -3.70
CA THR A 348 15.85 55.97 -2.53
C THR A 348 15.07 56.40 -1.29
N VAL A 349 15.34 55.73 -0.17
CA VAL A 349 14.94 56.13 1.19
C VAL A 349 15.92 57.17 1.74
N ASN A 350 15.42 58.35 2.18
CA ASN A 350 15.85 58.92 3.47
C ASN A 350 14.97 60.09 3.97
N ASN A 351 14.35 59.82 5.13
CA ASN A 351 14.15 60.64 6.33
C ASN A 351 14.27 62.17 6.28
N TYR A 352 13.26 62.85 6.84
CA TYR A 352 13.47 64.07 7.64
C TYR A 352 12.53 64.10 8.87
N TYR A 353 13.12 64.51 9.99
CA TYR A 353 12.57 64.79 11.32
C TYR A 353 11.78 66.12 11.35
N GLU A 354 10.87 66.25 12.34
CA GLU A 354 10.39 67.45 13.08
C GLU A 354 9.07 67.01 13.79
N ASP A 355 8.77 67.18 15.09
CA ASP A 355 9.35 67.78 16.31
C ASP A 355 8.85 66.94 17.51
#